data_AF-A0A3D0CRZ9-F1
#
_entry.id   AF-A0A3D0CRZ9-F1
#
_cell.length_a   1.000
_cell.length_b   1.000
_cell.length_c   1.000
_cell.angle_alpha   90.00
_cell.angle_beta   90.00
_cell.angle_gamma   90.00
#
_symmetry.space_group_name_H-M   'P 1'
#
loop_
_entity.id
_entity.type
_entity.pdbx_description
1 polymer ?
#
loop_
_entity_poly.entity_id
_entity_poly.type
_entity_poly.pdbx_seq_one_letter_code
_entity_poly.pdbx_strand_id
1 'polypeptide(L)'
;MLSVRSPRLRLGLGYLLILVLVVVGCLPPNALVASAQGGAQVIEVSPIQVLAGFPLVAGKATVVRVAIRAEQPGRATLTVVFDGHDYRQDVRLQAGQQWVDVFVDPPHKAGPLTVTASLSGGASGQSTLDTVVVSPTRGLKIFYMPTDWTPEQRRRYQYDAIVPKFVELQTDFLEAVYPLPADHVEADYTTTPHMVRTNEKALVDAGGTVDNRALSTLYGTVYLAARRQAPDADLMVAVLPPDWFGTYMASPATVGLQFKLVSGLVLAQIGIRGVVNLDEQKPIVASHEIGHVFRLNDEYDYSKSPPKRGDRIDLPGYWVIRHEPKEDSAKMPTFNFMGAAGLPDYWVRSEVYSALLKAFTDWDGRSGLRQAGGGAPTGGEG
;
A
#
# COMPACT_ATOMS: atom_id res chain seq x y z
N MET A 1 16.81 36.01 3.46
CA MET A 1 16.85 36.82 4.70
C MET A 1 16.22 38.17 4.41
N LEU A 2 15.01 38.43 4.91
CA LEU A 2 14.46 39.75 5.20
C LEU A 2 13.26 39.54 6.12
N SER A 3 13.47 39.88 7.39
CA SER A 3 12.49 39.99 8.47
C SER A 3 11.82 41.36 8.40
N VAL A 4 10.59 41.51 8.90
CA VAL A 4 10.19 42.54 9.88
C VAL A 4 8.65 42.58 10.07
N ARG A 5 8.27 42.18 11.30
CA ARG A 5 7.33 42.75 12.28
C ARG A 5 5.85 43.04 11.96
N SER A 6 5.03 42.53 12.89
CA SER A 6 3.68 42.92 13.27
C SER A 6 3.62 44.16 14.19
N PRO A 7 2.45 44.80 14.29
CA PRO A 7 1.93 45.32 15.57
C PRO A 7 0.44 44.95 15.78
N ARG A 8 0.08 44.28 16.88
CA ARG A 8 -0.51 44.81 18.15
C ARG A 8 -1.85 45.58 18.04
N LEU A 9 -2.90 44.89 18.48
CA LEU A 9 -3.88 45.23 19.54
C LEU A 9 -4.46 46.65 19.65
N ARG A 10 -5.80 46.73 19.62
CA ARG A 10 -6.60 47.66 20.44
C ARG A 10 -7.77 46.94 21.12
N LEU A 11 -7.73 46.95 22.44
CA LEU A 11 -8.81 46.66 23.38
C LEU A 11 -9.61 47.95 23.64
N GLY A 12 -10.93 47.82 23.75
CA GLY A 12 -11.86 48.76 24.42
C GLY A 12 -13.13 47.94 24.69
N LEU A 13 -13.38 47.43 25.88
CA LEU A 13 -13.76 48.06 27.17
C LEU A 13 -15.06 48.88 27.10
N GLY A 14 -16.11 48.31 27.69
CA GLY A 14 -17.45 48.87 27.90
C GLY A 14 -18.28 47.83 28.67
N TYR A 15 -18.12 47.70 30.00
CA TYR A 15 -19.08 48.14 31.04
C TYR A 15 -20.47 47.46 30.91
N LEU A 16 -21.14 46.89 31.91
CA LEU A 16 -21.00 46.82 33.38
C LEU A 16 -22.24 46.04 33.94
N LEU A 17 -22.05 45.30 35.06
CA LEU A 17 -23.03 44.99 36.13
C LEU A 17 -24.24 44.08 35.77
N ILE A 18 -24.75 43.13 36.57
CA ILE A 18 -24.96 43.09 38.03
C ILE A 18 -24.85 41.65 38.58
N LEU A 19 -24.31 41.63 39.80
CA LEU A 19 -24.10 40.57 40.77
C LEU A 19 -25.41 40.07 41.42
N VAL A 20 -25.65 38.76 41.50
CA VAL A 20 -26.37 38.14 42.63
C VAL A 20 -25.64 36.86 43.03
N LEU A 21 -25.00 36.94 44.20
CA LEU A 21 -24.43 35.84 44.96
C LEU A 21 -25.55 35.07 45.66
N VAL A 22 -25.68 33.77 45.40
CA VAL A 22 -26.22 32.81 46.37
C VAL A 22 -25.20 31.69 46.48
N VAL A 23 -24.45 31.71 47.59
CA VAL A 23 -23.63 30.59 48.05
C VAL A 23 -24.57 29.62 48.77
N VAL A 24 -24.82 28.46 48.15
CA VAL A 24 -25.18 27.24 48.87
C VAL A 24 -24.24 26.16 48.32
N GLY A 25 -23.30 25.75 49.17
CA GLY A 25 -22.39 24.66 48.85
C GLY A 25 -23.14 23.34 48.75
N CYS A 26 -22.73 22.51 47.78
CA CYS A 26 -22.80 21.05 47.83
C CYS A 26 -22.00 20.49 46.65
N LEU A 27 -20.82 19.94 46.96
CA LEU A 27 -20.08 18.89 46.26
C LEU A 27 -19.59 19.17 44.81
N PRO A 28 -18.36 18.76 44.46
CA PRO A 28 -17.97 18.71 43.04
C PRO A 28 -18.98 17.80 42.33
N PRO A 29 -19.39 18.11 41.08
CA PRO A 29 -20.12 17.13 40.30
C PRO A 29 -19.22 15.92 40.19
N ASN A 30 -19.58 14.89 40.97
CA ASN A 30 -19.00 13.58 40.87
C ASN A 30 -18.93 13.24 39.39
N ALA A 31 -17.77 12.71 39.01
CA ALA A 31 -17.64 11.83 37.89
C ALA A 31 -18.88 10.92 37.85
N LEU A 32 -19.84 11.25 36.99
CA LEU A 32 -20.73 10.28 36.42
C LEU A 32 -19.84 9.45 35.50
N VAL A 33 -19.08 8.53 36.11
CA VAL A 33 -18.82 7.24 35.50
C VAL A 33 -20.21 6.63 35.38
N ALA A 34 -20.91 6.98 34.30
CA ALA A 34 -21.98 6.14 33.80
C ALA A 34 -21.26 4.84 33.42
N SER A 35 -21.23 3.90 34.37
CA SER A 35 -20.97 2.50 34.08
C SER A 35 -21.85 2.15 32.90
N ALA A 36 -21.28 1.59 31.83
CA ALA A 36 -22.07 1.02 30.76
C ALA A 36 -22.91 -0.12 31.35
N GLN A 37 -24.10 0.19 31.84
CA GLN A 37 -25.21 -0.75 32.02
C GLN A 37 -26.13 -0.75 30.79
N GLY A 38 -25.71 -0.10 29.70
CA GLY A 38 -26.49 0.00 28.47
C GLY A 38 -25.93 -0.93 27.41
N GLY A 39 -26.46 -2.16 27.34
CA GLY A 39 -26.62 -3.00 26.13
C GLY A 39 -25.54 -3.01 25.04
N ALA A 40 -24.29 -2.68 25.35
CA ALA A 40 -23.21 -2.60 24.38
C ALA A 40 -22.40 -3.89 24.37
N GLN A 41 -22.17 -4.45 23.19
CA GLN A 41 -21.51 -5.72 22.98
C GLN A 41 -20.40 -5.61 21.94
N VAL A 42 -19.26 -6.23 22.24
CA VAL A 42 -18.27 -6.57 21.21
C VAL A 42 -18.78 -7.78 20.45
N ILE A 43 -19.06 -7.61 19.16
CA ILE A 43 -19.62 -8.67 18.30
C ILE A 43 -18.58 -9.27 17.36
N GLU A 44 -17.49 -8.56 17.09
CA GLU A 44 -16.39 -9.05 16.25
C GLU A 44 -15.06 -8.41 16.67
N VAL A 45 -13.98 -9.19 16.58
CA VAL A 45 -12.60 -8.74 16.77
C VAL A 45 -11.78 -9.29 15.60
N SER A 46 -11.20 -8.40 14.81
CA SER A 46 -10.50 -8.79 13.58
C SER A 46 -9.15 -8.09 13.54
N PRO A 47 -8.04 -8.78 13.89
CA PRO A 47 -6.70 -8.25 13.62
C PRO A 47 -6.44 -8.32 12.11
N ILE A 48 -5.96 -7.22 11.53
CA ILE A 48 -5.77 -7.03 10.09
C ILE A 48 -4.43 -6.35 9.86
N GLN A 49 -3.66 -6.87 8.89
CA GLN A 49 -2.49 -6.19 8.34
C GLN A 49 -2.70 -5.80 6.88
N VAL A 50 -3.38 -6.66 6.13
CA VAL A 50 -3.69 -6.45 4.71
C VAL A 50 -5.11 -6.92 4.40
N LEU A 51 -5.44 -8.16 4.77
CA LEU A 51 -6.76 -8.77 4.59
C LEU A 51 -7.28 -9.33 5.91
N ALA A 52 -8.58 -9.21 6.15
CA ALA A 52 -9.22 -9.81 7.31
C ALA A 52 -9.20 -11.34 7.23
N GLY A 53 -8.95 -12.01 8.37
CA GLY A 53 -8.92 -13.47 8.44
C GLY A 53 -7.65 -14.13 7.89
N PHE A 54 -6.65 -13.33 7.48
CA PHE A 54 -5.37 -13.84 7.00
C PHE A 54 -4.31 -13.92 8.10
N PRO A 55 -3.34 -14.85 7.99
CA PRO A 55 -2.24 -14.91 8.94
C PRO A 55 -1.49 -13.58 9.05
N LEU A 56 -1.13 -13.23 10.28
CA LEU A 56 -0.35 -12.02 10.56
C LEU A 56 1.13 -12.28 10.29
N VAL A 57 1.80 -11.41 9.53
CA VAL A 57 3.24 -11.41 9.33
C VAL A 57 3.90 -10.74 10.52
N ALA A 58 4.82 -11.44 11.18
CA ALA A 58 5.58 -10.88 12.29
C ALA A 58 6.33 -9.60 11.86
N GLY A 59 6.26 -8.53 12.66
CA GLY A 59 6.89 -7.23 12.38
C GLY A 59 6.08 -6.30 11.47
N LYS A 60 5.00 -6.77 10.84
CA LYS A 60 4.17 -5.92 9.96
C LYS A 60 3.11 -5.14 10.75
N ALA A 61 2.90 -3.88 10.35
CA ALA A 61 1.93 -2.98 10.98
C ALA A 61 0.53 -3.61 11.05
N THR A 62 -0.09 -3.59 12.22
CA THR A 62 -1.34 -4.31 12.50
C THR A 62 -2.38 -3.37 13.11
N VAL A 63 -3.63 -3.51 12.67
CA VAL A 63 -4.79 -2.88 13.29
C VAL A 63 -5.72 -3.96 13.82
N VAL A 64 -6.31 -3.75 14.99
CA VAL A 64 -7.40 -4.58 15.51
C VAL A 64 -8.70 -3.83 15.29
N ARG A 65 -9.50 -4.32 14.34
CA ARG A 65 -10.80 -3.77 13.99
C ARG A 65 -11.87 -4.47 14.82
N VAL A 66 -12.56 -3.71 15.66
CA VAL A 66 -13.55 -4.21 16.61
C VAL A 66 -14.94 -3.73 16.21
N ALA A 67 -15.86 -4.67 15.95
CA ALA A 67 -17.26 -4.33 15.77
C ALA A 67 -17.94 -4.27 17.14
N ILE A 68 -18.53 -3.11 17.43
CA ILE A 68 -19.31 -2.87 18.64
C ILE A 68 -20.75 -2.63 18.22
N ARG A 69 -21.69 -3.33 18.86
CA ARG A 69 -23.12 -3.04 18.78
C ARG A 69 -23.57 -2.41 20.09
N ALA A 70 -24.19 -1.24 20.03
CA ALA A 70 -24.79 -0.62 21.21
C ALA A 70 -26.27 -0.33 20.99
N GLU A 71 -27.09 -0.60 22.00
CA GLU A 71 -28.53 -0.28 21.96
C GLU A 71 -28.79 1.23 22.03
N GLN A 72 -27.95 1.96 22.76
CA GLN A 72 -28.08 3.40 22.98
C GLN A 72 -26.74 4.11 22.81
N PRO A 73 -26.73 5.40 22.40
CA PRO A 73 -25.51 6.18 22.38
C PRO A 73 -24.91 6.35 23.78
N GLY A 74 -23.59 6.42 23.88
CA GLY A 74 -22.91 6.46 25.17
C GLY A 74 -21.41 6.63 25.08
N ARG A 75 -20.71 6.27 26.15
CA ARG A 75 -19.25 6.22 26.21
C ARG A 75 -18.83 4.94 26.91
N ALA A 76 -17.75 4.34 26.44
CA ALA A 76 -17.11 3.20 27.09
C ALA A 76 -15.60 3.28 26.84
N THR A 77 -14.81 2.58 27.64
CA THR A 77 -13.41 2.34 27.34
C THR A 77 -13.30 0.95 26.72
N LEU A 78 -12.79 0.90 25.49
CA LEU A 78 -12.44 -0.33 24.79
C LEU A 78 -11.02 -0.73 25.21
N THR A 79 -10.85 -1.96 25.67
CA THR A 79 -9.54 -2.58 25.93
C THR A 79 -9.34 -3.73 24.96
N VAL A 80 -8.29 -3.63 24.14
CA VAL A 80 -7.81 -4.70 23.26
C VAL A 80 -6.56 -5.30 23.89
N VAL A 81 -6.53 -6.62 24.04
CA VAL A 81 -5.32 -7.36 24.40
C VAL A 81 -4.76 -8.01 23.15
N PHE A 82 -3.55 -7.61 22.78
CA PHE A 82 -2.85 -8.08 21.59
C PHE A 82 -1.39 -8.36 21.94
N ASP A 83 -0.91 -9.57 21.62
CA ASP A 83 0.45 -10.06 21.93
C ASP A 83 0.86 -9.85 23.41
N GLY A 84 -0.10 -10.01 24.33
CA GLY A 84 0.11 -9.83 25.78
C GLY A 84 0.14 -8.37 26.27
N HIS A 85 -0.14 -7.40 25.40
CA HIS A 85 -0.20 -5.97 25.72
C HIS A 85 -1.63 -5.43 25.70
N ASP A 86 -1.95 -4.57 26.66
CA ASP A 86 -3.23 -3.87 26.78
C ASP A 86 -3.21 -2.54 26.00
N TYR A 87 -4.15 -2.37 25.08
CA TYR A 87 -4.40 -1.13 24.34
C TYR A 87 -5.76 -0.59 24.74
N ARG A 88 -5.80 0.65 25.25
CA ARG A 88 -7.04 1.26 25.77
C ARG A 88 -7.40 2.50 24.97
N GLN A 89 -8.67 2.58 24.59
CA GLN A 89 -9.22 3.70 23.84
C GLN A 89 -10.62 4.05 24.34
N ASP A 90 -10.85 5.33 24.62
CA ASP A 90 -12.19 5.83 24.91
C ASP A 90 -13.00 5.91 23.63
N VAL A 91 -14.14 5.23 23.61
CA VAL A 91 -15.02 5.13 22.45
C VAL A 91 -16.34 5.82 22.72
N ARG A 92 -16.78 6.63 21.76
CA ARG A 92 -18.15 7.14 21.73
C ARG A 92 -19.02 6.06 21.10
N LEU A 93 -19.98 5.56 21.86
CA LEU A 93 -20.95 4.58 21.37
C LEU A 93 -22.04 5.27 20.57
N GLN A 94 -22.34 4.74 19.39
CA GLN A 94 -23.49 5.09 18.58
C GLN A 94 -24.52 3.97 18.66
N ALA A 95 -25.81 4.30 18.60
CA ALA A 95 -26.83 3.27 18.50
C ALA A 95 -26.66 2.48 17.20
N GLY A 96 -26.74 1.15 17.28
CA GLY A 96 -26.46 0.24 16.18
C GLY A 96 -25.02 -0.30 16.20
N GLN A 97 -24.57 -0.80 15.06
CA GLN A 97 -23.22 -1.33 14.88
C GLN A 97 -22.27 -0.24 14.40
N GLN A 98 -21.07 -0.20 14.99
CA GLN A 98 -19.96 0.63 14.55
C GLN A 98 -18.65 -0.14 14.60
N TRP A 99 -17.69 0.28 13.78
CA TRP A 99 -16.32 -0.21 13.79
C TRP A 99 -15.43 0.74 14.57
N VAL A 100 -14.55 0.19 15.40
CA VAL A 100 -13.48 0.91 16.07
C VAL A 100 -12.15 0.25 15.71
N ASP A 101 -11.23 1.06 15.21
CA ASP A 101 -9.89 0.63 14.81
C ASP A 101 -8.91 0.96 15.93
N VAL A 102 -8.22 -0.06 16.46
CA VAL A 102 -7.18 0.08 17.49
C VAL A 102 -5.84 -0.32 16.87
N PHE A 103 -4.92 0.64 16.74
CA PHE A 103 -3.58 0.39 16.24
C PHE A 103 -2.72 -0.21 17.35
N VAL A 104 -2.07 -1.33 17.04
CA VAL A 104 -1.29 -2.12 17.99
C VAL A 104 0.14 -2.30 17.47
N ASP A 105 1.06 -2.61 18.38
CA ASP A 105 2.42 -2.97 17.98
C ASP A 105 2.39 -4.24 17.11
N PRO A 106 3.26 -4.37 16.09
CA PRO A 106 3.34 -5.57 15.28
C PRO A 106 3.60 -6.84 16.10
N PRO A 107 2.99 -7.99 15.75
CA PRO A 107 3.29 -9.23 16.46
C PRO A 107 4.74 -9.65 16.20
N HIS A 108 5.40 -10.24 17.20
CA HIS A 108 6.84 -10.55 17.09
C HIS A 108 7.18 -12.04 16.94
N LYS A 109 6.21 -12.95 17.15
CA LYS A 109 6.45 -14.39 17.18
C LYS A 109 5.51 -15.13 16.25
N ALA A 110 6.03 -16.15 15.55
CA ALA A 110 5.19 -17.13 14.87
C ALA A 110 4.39 -17.95 15.89
N GLY A 111 3.21 -18.39 15.46
CA GLY A 111 2.31 -19.24 16.24
C GLY A 111 0.91 -18.64 16.41
N PRO A 112 0.00 -19.36 17.06
CA PRO A 112 -1.35 -18.87 17.31
C PRO A 112 -1.32 -17.63 18.19
N LEU A 113 -2.01 -16.58 17.76
CA LEU A 113 -2.21 -15.34 18.50
C LEU A 113 -3.70 -15.18 18.84
N THR A 114 -3.97 -15.08 20.14
CA THR A 114 -5.31 -14.75 20.63
C THR A 114 -5.41 -13.25 20.84
N VAL A 115 -6.45 -12.65 20.25
CA VAL A 115 -6.78 -11.23 20.40
C VAL A 115 -8.13 -11.12 21.09
N THR A 116 -8.19 -10.40 22.19
CA THR A 116 -9.44 -10.17 22.92
C THR A 116 -9.77 -8.69 22.94
N ALA A 117 -11.05 -8.35 22.84
CA ALA A 117 -11.52 -6.98 23.03
C ALA A 117 -12.65 -6.95 24.06
N SER A 118 -12.65 -5.95 24.94
CA SER A 118 -13.63 -5.81 26.01
C SER A 118 -14.01 -4.35 26.24
N LEU A 119 -15.26 -4.13 26.64
CA LEU A 119 -15.78 -2.81 27.02
C LEU A 119 -15.87 -2.69 28.54
N SER A 120 -15.58 -1.50 29.06
CA SER A 120 -15.87 -1.13 30.44
C SER A 120 -17.37 -1.35 30.73
N GLY A 121 -17.73 -2.40 31.47
CA GLY A 121 -19.13 -2.84 31.65
C GLY A 121 -19.37 -4.32 31.38
N GLY A 122 -18.37 -5.08 30.92
CA GLY A 122 -18.34 -6.55 30.99
C GLY A 122 -18.65 -7.29 29.69
N ALA A 123 -18.96 -6.59 28.58
CA ALA A 123 -19.07 -7.25 27.29
C ALA A 123 -17.69 -7.45 26.65
N SER A 124 -17.41 -8.70 26.25
CA SER A 124 -16.14 -9.10 25.64
C SER A 124 -16.35 -9.97 24.39
N GLY A 125 -15.45 -9.84 23.43
CA GLY A 125 -15.33 -10.71 22.27
C GLY A 125 -13.88 -11.16 22.09
N GLN A 126 -13.67 -12.25 21.36
CA GLN A 126 -12.35 -12.81 21.11
C GLN A 126 -12.25 -13.29 19.66
N SER A 127 -11.04 -13.23 19.13
CA SER A 127 -10.63 -13.87 17.88
C SER A 127 -9.28 -14.55 18.06
N THR A 128 -9.05 -15.61 17.30
CA THR A 128 -7.76 -16.32 17.28
C THR A 128 -7.34 -16.45 15.83
N LEU A 129 -6.11 -16.03 15.54
CA LEU A 129 -5.51 -16.07 14.22
C LEU A 129 -4.06 -16.53 14.33
N ASP A 130 -3.57 -17.18 13.28
CA ASP A 130 -2.18 -17.60 13.22
C ASP A 130 -1.29 -16.41 12.87
N THR A 131 -0.16 -16.29 13.56
CA THR A 131 0.96 -15.43 13.17
C THR A 131 1.99 -16.29 12.46
N VAL A 132 2.43 -15.84 11.30
CA VAL A 132 3.47 -16.46 10.49
C VAL A 132 4.70 -15.58 10.46
N VAL A 133 5.86 -16.23 10.42
CA VAL A 133 7.12 -15.55 10.11
C VAL A 133 7.41 -15.81 8.65
N VAL A 134 7.35 -14.74 7.86
CA VAL A 134 7.85 -14.74 6.49
C VAL A 134 9.37 -14.56 6.59
N SER A 135 10.15 -15.29 5.77
CA SER A 135 11.61 -15.45 5.93
C SER A 135 12.32 -14.11 6.24
N PRO A 136 12.80 -13.91 7.49
CA PRO A 136 13.25 -12.61 7.98
C PRO A 136 14.68 -12.26 7.58
N THR A 137 15.30 -12.98 6.65
CA THR A 137 16.76 -12.92 6.51
C THR A 137 17.27 -11.84 5.57
N ARG A 138 16.43 -11.19 4.75
CA ARG A 138 16.97 -10.19 3.80
C ARG A 138 16.13 -8.96 3.45
N GLY A 139 14.83 -8.93 3.71
CA GLY A 139 13.96 -7.84 3.22
C GLY A 139 14.01 -7.69 1.69
N LEU A 140 13.31 -6.70 1.14
CA LEU A 140 13.25 -6.37 -0.27
C LEU A 140 13.88 -5.00 -0.51
N LYS A 141 15.06 -4.99 -1.13
CA LYS A 141 15.74 -3.75 -1.52
C LYS A 141 15.38 -3.37 -2.95
N ILE A 142 14.80 -2.19 -3.14
CA ILE A 142 14.31 -1.69 -4.42
C ILE A 142 15.09 -0.43 -4.77
N PHE A 143 15.62 -0.36 -5.99
CA PHE A 143 16.23 0.85 -6.50
C PHE A 143 15.46 1.42 -7.69
N TYR A 144 14.97 2.65 -7.53
CA TYR A 144 14.24 3.37 -8.56
C TYR A 144 15.20 4.24 -9.38
N MET A 145 15.29 3.96 -10.68
CA MET A 145 16.15 4.67 -11.60
C MET A 145 15.31 5.37 -12.68
N PRO A 146 15.19 6.71 -12.63
CA PRO A 146 14.62 7.46 -13.73
C PRO A 146 15.32 7.12 -15.04
N THR A 147 14.53 6.74 -16.03
CA THR A 147 15.05 6.24 -17.30
C THR A 147 14.42 7.02 -18.44
N ASP A 148 15.27 7.50 -19.34
CA ASP A 148 14.91 8.22 -20.56
C ASP A 148 14.17 9.56 -20.37
N TRP A 149 14.48 10.29 -19.30
CA TRP A 149 13.93 11.62 -19.04
C TRP A 149 14.73 12.72 -19.76
N THR A 150 14.23 13.18 -20.90
CA THR A 150 14.82 14.30 -21.64
C THR A 150 14.74 15.63 -20.84
N PRO A 151 15.64 16.60 -21.09
CA PRO A 151 15.56 17.92 -20.44
C PRO A 151 14.19 18.61 -20.61
N GLU A 152 13.54 18.43 -21.76
CA GLU A 152 12.22 18.99 -22.04
C GLU A 152 11.14 18.35 -21.15
N GLN A 153 11.10 17.02 -21.08
CA GLN A 153 10.19 16.29 -20.20
C GLN A 153 10.42 16.67 -18.73
N ARG A 154 11.69 16.83 -18.33
CA ARG A 154 12.01 17.18 -16.94
C ARG A 154 11.42 18.52 -16.53
N ARG A 155 11.49 19.53 -17.41
CA ARG A 155 10.84 20.82 -17.22
C ARG A 155 9.32 20.70 -17.22
N ARG A 156 8.77 19.99 -18.20
CA ARG A 156 7.32 19.88 -18.41
C ARG A 156 6.60 19.24 -17.24
N TYR A 157 7.20 18.22 -16.62
CA TYR A 157 6.54 17.38 -15.62
C TYR A 157 7.05 17.60 -14.19
N GLN A 158 7.76 18.70 -13.93
CA GLN A 158 8.28 19.00 -12.59
C GLN A 158 9.10 17.82 -12.02
N TYR A 159 10.09 17.35 -12.79
CA TYR A 159 10.85 16.12 -12.51
C TYR A 159 11.30 15.96 -11.06
N ASP A 160 11.84 17.04 -10.48
CA ASP A 160 12.41 17.04 -9.13
C ASP A 160 11.35 16.83 -8.03
N ALA A 161 10.06 17.01 -8.34
CA ALA A 161 8.95 16.70 -7.44
C ALA A 161 8.26 15.38 -7.80
N ILE A 162 8.07 15.11 -9.09
CA ILE A 162 7.23 13.99 -9.56
C ILE A 162 7.87 12.63 -9.35
N VAL A 163 9.20 12.52 -9.51
CA VAL A 163 9.92 11.25 -9.34
C VAL A 163 9.98 10.85 -7.87
N PRO A 164 10.41 11.72 -6.92
CA PRO A 164 10.38 11.37 -5.51
C PRO A 164 8.97 11.01 -5.03
N LYS A 165 7.94 11.74 -5.49
CA LYS A 165 6.56 11.42 -5.13
C LYS A 165 6.11 10.07 -5.68
N PHE A 166 6.50 9.73 -6.91
CA PHE A 166 6.23 8.41 -7.47
C PHE A 166 6.87 7.32 -6.60
N VAL A 167 8.17 7.45 -6.27
CA VAL A 167 8.89 6.49 -5.44
C VAL A 167 8.22 6.30 -4.07
N GLU A 168 7.89 7.42 -3.39
CA GLU A 168 7.18 7.41 -2.11
C GLU A 168 5.86 6.64 -2.20
N LEU A 169 5.02 6.98 -3.18
CA LEU A 169 3.71 6.36 -3.36
C LEU A 169 3.79 4.87 -3.68
N GLN A 170 4.70 4.46 -4.58
CA GLN A 170 4.86 3.04 -4.90
C GLN A 170 5.37 2.25 -3.70
N THR A 171 6.34 2.79 -2.98
CA THR A 171 6.96 2.13 -1.81
C THR A 171 5.94 1.96 -0.68
N ASP A 172 5.19 3.01 -0.35
CA ASP A 172 4.13 2.97 0.68
C ASP A 172 3.03 1.94 0.35
N PHE A 173 2.70 1.75 -0.93
CA PHE A 173 1.76 0.70 -1.32
C PHE A 173 2.38 -0.71 -1.30
N LEU A 174 3.65 -0.86 -1.68
CA LEU A 174 4.40 -2.11 -1.50
C LEU A 174 4.42 -2.53 -0.02
N GLU A 175 4.80 -1.60 0.87
CA GLU A 175 4.79 -1.80 2.33
C GLU A 175 3.40 -2.18 2.84
N ALA A 176 2.33 -1.69 2.20
CA ALA A 176 0.96 -2.05 2.54
C ALA A 176 0.63 -3.48 2.11
N VAL A 177 0.72 -3.81 0.81
CA VAL A 177 0.11 -5.03 0.26
C VAL A 177 1.03 -6.25 0.20
N TYR A 178 2.35 -6.07 0.31
CA TYR A 178 3.29 -7.18 0.33
C TYR A 178 3.43 -7.76 1.74
N PRO A 179 3.61 -9.08 1.89
CA PRO A 179 3.67 -9.76 3.19
C PRO A 179 5.05 -9.59 3.85
N LEU A 180 5.54 -8.36 3.90
CA LEU A 180 6.78 -7.96 4.53
C LEU A 180 6.49 -6.88 5.59
N PRO A 181 7.27 -6.86 6.68
CA PRO A 181 7.36 -5.70 7.56
C PRO A 181 7.84 -4.45 6.82
N ALA A 182 7.46 -3.26 7.31
CA ALA A 182 7.88 -2.00 6.67
C ALA A 182 9.39 -1.79 6.72
N ASP A 183 10.06 -2.17 7.82
CA ASP A 183 11.52 -2.13 7.96
C ASP A 183 12.26 -3.16 7.08
N HIS A 184 11.52 -4.05 6.42
CA HIS A 184 12.03 -5.01 5.46
C HIS A 184 11.74 -4.61 4.02
N VAL A 185 11.26 -3.39 3.76
CA VAL A 185 11.19 -2.80 2.42
C VAL A 185 12.12 -1.59 2.41
N GLU A 186 13.25 -1.71 1.70
CA GLU A 186 14.19 -0.61 1.53
C GLU A 186 14.04 -0.05 0.12
N ALA A 187 13.70 1.22 -0.01
CA ALA A 187 13.64 1.89 -1.30
C ALA A 187 14.69 3.00 -1.37
N ASP A 188 15.52 2.97 -2.42
CA ASP A 188 16.45 4.04 -2.76
C ASP A 188 16.23 4.49 -4.22
N TYR A 189 16.69 5.68 -4.56
CA TYR A 189 16.54 6.21 -5.90
C TYR A 189 17.65 7.21 -6.27
N THR A 190 17.82 7.40 -7.57
CA THR A 190 18.67 8.46 -8.12
C THR A 190 17.83 9.51 -8.81
N THR A 191 18.29 10.77 -8.80
CA THR A 191 17.71 11.87 -9.59
C THR A 191 18.47 12.09 -10.90
N THR A 192 19.46 11.25 -11.20
CA THR A 192 20.19 11.28 -12.47
C THR A 192 19.59 10.26 -13.43
N PRO A 193 18.93 10.70 -14.52
CA PRO A 193 18.33 9.76 -15.46
C PRO A 193 19.37 8.93 -16.19
N HIS A 194 19.09 7.65 -16.38
CA HIS A 194 19.77 6.84 -17.37
C HIS A 194 19.14 7.09 -18.75
N MET A 195 19.89 7.64 -19.69
CA MET A 195 19.42 7.87 -21.06
C MET A 195 19.66 6.64 -21.92
N VAL A 196 18.58 6.06 -22.43
CA VAL A 196 18.63 4.88 -23.32
C VAL A 196 18.83 5.34 -24.76
N ARG A 197 19.55 4.53 -25.55
CA ARG A 197 19.94 4.87 -26.92
C ARG A 197 18.78 4.66 -27.90
N THR A 198 18.81 5.34 -29.05
CA THR A 198 17.75 5.23 -30.06
C THR A 198 17.44 3.79 -30.48
N ASN A 199 18.48 2.96 -30.66
CA ASN A 199 18.31 1.55 -31.03
C ASN A 199 17.73 0.68 -29.88
N GLU A 200 17.81 1.13 -28.63
CA GLU A 200 17.25 0.46 -27.45
C GLU A 200 15.76 0.79 -27.27
N LYS A 201 15.28 1.88 -27.90
CA LYS A 201 13.86 2.31 -27.87
C LYS A 201 13.06 1.81 -29.07
N ALA A 202 13.70 1.18 -30.04
CA ALA A 202 13.04 0.61 -31.21
C ALA A 202 12.33 -0.70 -30.83
N LEU A 203 11.32 -0.60 -29.96
CA LEU A 203 10.67 -1.76 -29.34
C LEU A 203 9.60 -2.43 -30.20
N VAL A 204 9.29 -1.84 -31.34
CA VAL A 204 8.38 -2.40 -32.34
C VAL A 204 9.12 -2.58 -33.65
N ASP A 205 8.88 -3.72 -34.30
CA ASP A 205 9.37 -3.98 -35.64
C ASP A 205 8.55 -3.22 -36.71
N ALA A 206 8.94 -3.36 -37.98
CA ALA A 206 8.24 -2.72 -39.10
C ALA A 206 6.77 -3.19 -39.26
N GLY A 207 6.40 -4.32 -38.67
CA GLY A 207 5.03 -4.84 -38.62
C GLY A 207 4.24 -4.38 -37.39
N GLY A 208 4.83 -3.55 -36.52
CA GLY A 208 4.20 -3.11 -35.27
C GLY A 208 4.19 -4.17 -34.16
N THR A 209 4.93 -5.27 -34.33
CA THR A 209 5.05 -6.32 -33.32
C THR A 209 6.19 -5.98 -32.36
N VAL A 210 6.03 -6.32 -31.09
CA VAL A 210 7.06 -6.10 -30.07
C VAL A 210 8.33 -6.89 -30.40
N ASP A 211 9.46 -6.19 -30.52
CA ASP A 211 10.77 -6.78 -30.75
C ASP A 211 11.41 -7.22 -29.42
N ASN A 212 11.39 -8.53 -29.16
CA ASN A 212 11.98 -9.13 -27.96
C ASN A 212 13.50 -8.90 -27.83
N ARG A 213 14.23 -8.74 -28.95
CA ARG A 213 15.67 -8.44 -28.91
C ARG A 213 15.88 -6.99 -28.47
N ALA A 214 15.08 -6.07 -28.98
CA ALA A 214 15.11 -4.67 -28.56
C ALA A 214 14.75 -4.54 -27.07
N LEU A 215 13.69 -5.23 -26.61
CA LEU A 215 13.34 -5.30 -25.18
C LEU A 215 14.46 -5.89 -24.34
N SER A 216 15.08 -7.00 -24.76
CA SER A 216 16.21 -7.61 -24.04
C SER A 216 17.37 -6.62 -23.91
N THR A 217 17.63 -5.84 -24.96
CA THR A 217 18.70 -4.85 -24.97
C THR A 217 18.39 -3.70 -24.01
N LEU A 218 17.17 -3.14 -24.08
CA LEU A 218 16.69 -2.10 -23.17
C LEU A 218 16.79 -2.55 -21.70
N TYR A 219 16.23 -3.70 -21.36
CA TYR A 219 16.27 -4.21 -20.00
C TYR A 219 17.70 -4.47 -19.54
N GLY A 220 18.55 -5.04 -20.40
CA GLY A 220 19.96 -5.29 -20.08
C GLY A 220 20.73 -4.01 -19.80
N THR A 221 20.57 -2.96 -20.62
CA THR A 221 21.31 -1.70 -20.45
C THR A 221 20.88 -0.95 -19.21
N VAL A 222 19.57 -0.87 -18.98
CA VAL A 222 18.96 -0.27 -17.78
C VAL A 222 19.36 -1.04 -16.52
N TYR A 223 19.28 -2.38 -16.53
CA TYR A 223 19.66 -3.21 -15.39
C TYR A 223 21.13 -3.01 -15.01
N LEU A 224 22.04 -3.03 -16.01
CA LEU A 224 23.47 -2.81 -15.77
C LEU A 224 23.76 -1.39 -15.25
N ALA A 225 23.06 -0.37 -15.75
CA ALA A 225 23.20 1.00 -15.27
C ALA A 225 22.72 1.15 -13.82
N ALA A 226 21.57 0.56 -13.48
CA ALA A 226 21.03 0.55 -12.14
C ALA A 226 21.96 -0.22 -11.18
N ARG A 227 22.46 -1.39 -11.60
CA ARG A 227 23.38 -2.21 -10.80
C ARG A 227 24.71 -1.56 -10.48
N ARG A 228 25.19 -0.64 -11.32
CA ARG A 228 26.39 0.15 -11.01
C ARG A 228 26.16 1.16 -9.90
N GLN A 229 24.93 1.65 -9.74
CA GLN A 229 24.56 2.63 -8.71
C GLN A 229 24.15 1.93 -7.40
N ALA A 230 23.36 0.86 -7.50
CA ALA A 230 22.88 0.07 -6.36
C ALA A 230 23.25 -1.41 -6.53
N PRO A 231 24.50 -1.81 -6.22
CA PRO A 231 24.95 -3.19 -6.42
C PRO A 231 24.30 -4.22 -5.48
N ASP A 232 23.62 -3.78 -4.43
CA ASP A 232 22.98 -4.62 -3.41
C ASP A 232 21.44 -4.70 -3.52
N ALA A 233 20.78 -3.82 -4.28
CA ALA A 233 19.31 -3.85 -4.45
C ALA A 233 18.78 -5.19 -5.04
N ASP A 234 17.72 -5.77 -4.50
CA ASP A 234 17.16 -7.03 -5.02
C ASP A 234 16.40 -6.81 -6.34
N LEU A 235 15.72 -5.67 -6.45
CA LEU A 235 14.93 -5.28 -7.61
C LEU A 235 15.27 -3.87 -8.07
N MET A 236 15.17 -3.65 -9.38
CA MET A 236 15.32 -2.37 -10.03
C MET A 236 13.99 -1.95 -10.65
N VAL A 237 13.64 -0.68 -10.53
CA VAL A 237 12.46 -0.08 -11.18
C VAL A 237 12.95 1.03 -12.10
N ALA A 238 12.79 0.87 -13.41
CA ALA A 238 13.00 1.97 -14.34
C ALA A 238 11.79 2.88 -14.32
N VAL A 239 11.98 4.11 -13.81
CA VAL A 239 10.90 5.10 -13.74
C VAL A 239 10.86 5.87 -15.06
N LEU A 240 9.88 5.59 -15.90
CA LEU A 240 9.74 6.15 -17.24
C LEU A 240 8.88 7.43 -17.25
N PRO A 241 9.15 8.38 -18.17
CA PRO A 241 8.33 9.57 -18.32
C PRO A 241 6.93 9.23 -18.83
N PRO A 242 5.93 10.11 -18.61
CA PRO A 242 4.59 9.92 -19.15
C PRO A 242 4.57 9.66 -20.67
N ASP A 243 3.68 8.77 -21.11
CA ASP A 243 3.46 8.38 -22.54
C ASP A 243 4.67 7.70 -23.22
N TRP A 244 5.64 7.21 -22.45
CA TRP A 244 6.80 6.49 -22.99
C TRP A 244 6.39 5.22 -23.74
N PHE A 245 5.52 4.37 -23.17
CA PHE A 245 5.05 3.16 -23.83
C PHE A 245 4.19 3.45 -25.07
N GLY A 246 3.37 4.50 -25.01
CA GLY A 246 2.61 4.98 -26.17
C GLY A 246 3.53 5.41 -27.32
N THR A 247 4.65 6.06 -26.98
CA THR A 247 5.63 6.56 -27.96
C THR A 247 6.44 5.43 -28.62
N TYR A 248 6.93 4.46 -27.83
CA TYR A 248 7.93 3.49 -28.31
C TYR A 248 7.41 2.07 -28.52
N MET A 249 6.28 1.69 -27.92
CA MET A 249 5.65 0.38 -28.10
C MET A 249 4.32 0.45 -28.86
N ALA A 250 3.90 1.63 -29.33
CA ALA A 250 2.56 1.88 -29.86
C ALA A 250 1.43 1.39 -28.93
N SER A 251 1.70 1.34 -27.61
CA SER A 251 0.79 0.78 -26.61
C SER A 251 0.44 1.83 -25.54
N PRO A 252 -0.49 2.75 -25.83
CA PRO A 252 -0.79 3.89 -24.96
C PRO A 252 -1.52 3.50 -23.67
N ALA A 253 -2.05 2.28 -23.57
CA ALA A 253 -2.68 1.75 -22.36
C ALA A 253 -1.68 1.10 -21.40
N THR A 254 -0.47 0.79 -21.86
CA THR A 254 0.58 0.18 -21.03
C THR A 254 1.19 1.25 -20.15
N VAL A 255 1.31 0.95 -18.85
CA VAL A 255 1.96 1.83 -17.87
C VAL A 255 3.08 1.15 -17.12
N GLY A 256 3.18 -0.16 -17.21
CA GLY A 256 4.27 -0.93 -16.65
C GLY A 256 4.56 -2.14 -17.52
N LEU A 257 5.74 -2.70 -17.34
CA LEU A 257 6.13 -3.93 -17.99
C LEU A 257 7.14 -4.69 -17.12
N GLN A 258 6.95 -6.00 -17.03
CA GLN A 258 7.94 -6.95 -16.56
C GLN A 258 8.42 -7.82 -17.74
N PHE A 259 9.73 -8.02 -17.86
CA PHE A 259 10.30 -8.86 -18.91
C PHE A 259 11.00 -10.09 -18.34
N LYS A 260 10.39 -11.26 -18.57
CA LYS A 260 10.81 -12.55 -17.99
C LYS A 260 12.28 -12.92 -18.19
N LEU A 261 12.91 -12.51 -19.30
CA LEU A 261 14.31 -12.83 -19.58
C LEU A 261 15.31 -12.02 -18.73
N VAL A 262 14.88 -10.89 -18.16
CA VAL A 262 15.72 -10.07 -17.28
C VAL A 262 15.03 -9.97 -15.92
N SER A 263 15.28 -10.98 -15.09
CA SER A 263 14.78 -11.03 -13.72
C SER A 263 15.44 -9.92 -12.89
N GLY A 264 14.63 -9.22 -12.08
CA GLY A 264 15.12 -8.16 -11.19
C GLY A 264 15.08 -6.74 -11.76
N LEU A 265 14.46 -6.54 -12.92
CA LEU A 265 14.11 -5.22 -13.44
C LEU A 265 12.64 -5.20 -13.86
N VAL A 266 11.95 -4.12 -13.52
CA VAL A 266 10.65 -3.76 -14.07
C VAL A 266 10.69 -2.35 -14.64
N LEU A 267 9.82 -2.08 -15.62
CA LEU A 267 9.60 -0.74 -16.15
C LEU A 267 8.29 -0.19 -15.59
N ALA A 268 8.28 1.03 -15.07
CA ALA A 268 7.08 1.65 -14.53
C ALA A 268 7.00 3.11 -15.00
N GLN A 269 5.91 3.46 -15.67
CA GLN A 269 5.66 4.78 -16.21
C GLN A 269 4.94 5.67 -15.19
N ILE A 270 5.38 6.92 -15.08
CA ILE A 270 4.62 7.93 -14.34
C ILE A 270 3.40 8.35 -15.17
N GLY A 271 2.21 8.13 -14.61
CA GLY A 271 0.94 8.59 -15.18
C GLY A 271 0.53 7.88 -16.48
N ILE A 272 -0.67 8.22 -16.94
CA ILE A 272 -1.22 7.82 -18.24
C ILE A 272 -1.32 9.03 -19.15
N ARG A 273 -1.32 8.79 -20.46
CA ARG A 273 -1.32 9.82 -21.51
C ARG A 273 -2.33 10.95 -21.22
N GLY A 274 -1.82 12.18 -21.10
CA GLY A 274 -2.62 13.40 -20.96
C GLY A 274 -3.05 13.77 -19.54
N VAL A 275 -2.81 12.92 -18.53
CA VAL A 275 -3.13 13.18 -17.13
C VAL A 275 -1.90 12.92 -16.28
N VAL A 276 -1.16 13.99 -15.97
CA VAL A 276 0.01 13.96 -15.09
C VAL A 276 -0.21 15.03 -14.04
N ASN A 277 -0.95 14.67 -13.01
CA ASN A 277 -1.09 15.48 -11.81
C ASN A 277 -0.32 14.77 -10.68
N LEU A 278 0.46 15.54 -9.92
CA LEU A 278 1.18 15.04 -8.74
C LEU A 278 0.22 14.36 -7.76
N ASP A 279 -1.01 14.88 -7.64
CA ASP A 279 -2.01 14.41 -6.68
C ASP A 279 -2.83 13.20 -7.18
N GLU A 280 -2.74 12.87 -8.47
CA GLU A 280 -3.52 11.77 -9.10
C GLU A 280 -2.64 10.57 -9.47
N GLN A 281 -1.38 10.57 -9.03
CA GLN A 281 -0.51 9.43 -9.23
C GLN A 281 -1.02 8.21 -8.48
N LYS A 282 -1.19 7.11 -9.21
CA LYS A 282 -1.61 5.84 -8.62
C LYS A 282 -0.39 5.09 -8.08
N PRO A 283 -0.43 4.65 -6.82
CA PRO A 283 0.66 3.98 -6.12
C PRO A 283 0.84 2.49 -6.53
N ILE A 284 0.22 2.05 -7.63
CA ILE A 284 0.13 0.62 -7.96
C ILE A 284 1.06 0.15 -9.07
N VAL A 285 1.56 1.04 -9.93
CA VAL A 285 2.21 0.63 -11.19
C VAL A 285 3.47 -0.20 -10.94
N ALA A 286 4.42 0.29 -10.14
CA ALA A 286 5.62 -0.47 -9.85
C ALA A 286 5.30 -1.73 -9.02
N SER A 287 4.39 -1.60 -8.06
CA SER A 287 3.96 -2.70 -7.19
C SER A 287 3.30 -3.85 -7.96
N HIS A 288 2.54 -3.52 -9.01
CA HIS A 288 1.96 -4.47 -9.97
C HIS A 288 3.05 -5.21 -10.74
N GLU A 289 4.00 -4.48 -11.34
CA GLU A 289 5.07 -5.10 -12.12
C GLU A 289 6.01 -5.95 -11.26
N ILE A 290 6.30 -5.51 -10.04
CA ILE A 290 7.03 -6.30 -9.05
C ILE A 290 6.26 -7.58 -8.74
N GLY A 291 4.93 -7.55 -8.75
CA GLY A 291 4.08 -8.73 -8.58
C GLY A 291 4.38 -9.81 -9.62
N HIS A 292 4.62 -9.42 -10.88
CA HIS A 292 5.02 -10.36 -11.93
C HIS A 292 6.39 -11.00 -11.67
N VAL A 293 7.33 -10.31 -11.00
CA VAL A 293 8.60 -10.92 -10.56
C VAL A 293 8.34 -12.06 -9.58
N PHE A 294 7.29 -11.95 -8.77
CA PHE A 294 6.80 -12.99 -7.86
C PHE A 294 5.73 -13.90 -8.49
N ARG A 295 5.67 -13.96 -9.83
CA ARG A 295 4.80 -14.85 -10.63
C ARG A 295 3.31 -14.61 -10.45
N LEU A 296 2.91 -13.40 -10.04
CA LEU A 296 1.51 -12.99 -10.16
C LEU A 296 1.16 -12.76 -11.63
N ASN A 297 -0.06 -13.09 -12.02
CA ASN A 297 -0.57 -12.88 -13.38
C ASN A 297 -1.46 -11.65 -13.43
N ASP A 298 -1.57 -11.05 -14.61
CA ASP A 298 -2.59 -10.05 -14.90
C ASP A 298 -4.00 -10.63 -14.74
N GLU A 299 -4.90 -9.84 -14.16
CA GLU A 299 -6.33 -10.16 -14.09
C GLU A 299 -7.17 -9.40 -15.12
N TYR A 300 -6.55 -8.50 -15.89
CA TYR A 300 -7.20 -7.74 -16.95
C TYR A 300 -7.01 -8.40 -18.32
N ASP A 301 -7.91 -8.09 -19.25
CA ASP A 301 -7.90 -8.61 -20.61
C ASP A 301 -8.55 -7.59 -21.56
N TYR A 302 -7.70 -6.85 -22.28
CA TYR A 302 -8.12 -5.86 -23.26
C TYR A 302 -8.55 -6.46 -24.61
N SER A 303 -8.34 -7.77 -24.83
CA SER A 303 -8.79 -8.45 -26.05
C SER A 303 -10.28 -8.78 -26.05
N LYS A 304 -10.91 -8.77 -24.86
CA LYS A 304 -12.34 -9.03 -24.67
C LYS A 304 -13.22 -7.81 -24.96
N SER A 305 -14.48 -8.06 -25.30
CA SER A 305 -15.52 -7.04 -25.48
C SER A 305 -16.75 -7.36 -24.60
N PRO A 306 -17.02 -6.58 -23.54
CA PRO A 306 -16.21 -5.47 -23.03
C PRO A 306 -14.87 -5.95 -22.41
N PRO A 307 -13.83 -5.10 -22.37
CA PRO A 307 -12.56 -5.43 -21.73
C PRO A 307 -12.73 -5.83 -20.27
N LYS A 308 -12.09 -6.94 -19.85
CA LYS A 308 -11.99 -7.28 -18.42
C LYS A 308 -10.97 -6.35 -17.79
N ARG A 309 -11.36 -5.61 -16.76
CA ARG A 309 -10.48 -4.61 -16.13
C ARG A 309 -9.68 -5.15 -14.93
N GLY A 310 -10.00 -6.35 -14.45
CA GLY A 310 -9.48 -6.93 -13.21
C GLY A 310 -10.62 -7.50 -12.36
N ASP A 311 -10.29 -8.33 -11.40
CA ASP A 311 -11.28 -8.88 -10.47
C ASP A 311 -11.43 -7.98 -9.24
N ARG A 312 -12.61 -8.03 -8.59
CA ARG A 312 -12.89 -7.26 -7.37
C ARG A 312 -12.27 -7.97 -6.16
N ILE A 313 -11.91 -7.20 -5.13
CA ILE A 313 -11.50 -7.82 -3.87
C ILE A 313 -12.61 -8.68 -3.28
N ASP A 314 -12.22 -9.80 -2.67
CA ASP A 314 -13.11 -10.83 -2.15
C ASP A 314 -13.20 -10.83 -0.62
N LEU A 315 -12.29 -10.11 0.03
CA LEU A 315 -12.28 -9.89 1.47
C LEU A 315 -12.00 -8.42 1.79
N PRO A 316 -12.52 -7.90 2.92
CA PRO A 316 -12.14 -6.58 3.39
C PRO A 316 -10.67 -6.59 3.83
N GLY A 317 -10.04 -5.43 3.69
CA GLY A 317 -8.66 -5.20 4.05
C GLY A 317 -8.45 -3.86 4.74
N TYR A 318 -7.19 -3.54 5.01
CA TYR A 318 -6.85 -2.30 5.71
C TYR A 318 -5.45 -1.81 5.33
N TRP A 319 -5.33 -0.57 4.86
CA TRP A 319 -4.07 0.13 4.67
C TRP A 319 -3.64 0.76 5.97
N VAL A 320 -2.97 -0.05 6.81
CA VAL A 320 -2.67 0.30 8.20
C VAL A 320 -1.89 1.60 8.31
N ILE A 321 -0.86 1.82 7.48
CA ILE A 321 -0.02 3.03 7.52
C ILE A 321 -0.83 4.31 7.23
N ARG A 322 -1.88 4.22 6.42
CA ARG A 322 -2.74 5.35 6.06
C ARG A 322 -4.02 5.47 6.88
N HIS A 323 -4.24 4.55 7.84
CA HIS A 323 -5.48 4.46 8.61
C HIS A 323 -6.73 4.33 7.71
N GLU A 324 -6.64 3.57 6.61
CA GLU A 324 -7.69 3.51 5.59
C GLU A 324 -8.23 2.07 5.44
N PRO A 325 -9.52 1.81 5.75
CA PRO A 325 -10.14 0.53 5.46
C PRO A 325 -10.33 0.36 3.95
N LYS A 326 -10.12 -0.86 3.46
CA LYS A 326 -10.28 -1.21 2.06
C LYS A 326 -11.42 -2.21 1.92
N GLU A 327 -12.53 -1.73 1.36
CA GLU A 327 -13.77 -2.48 1.25
C GLU A 327 -14.28 -2.40 -0.17
N ASP A 328 -14.93 -3.46 -0.63
CA ASP A 328 -15.59 -3.45 -1.94
C ASP A 328 -17.01 -2.89 -1.80
N SER A 329 -17.40 -1.97 -2.68
CA SER A 329 -18.74 -1.38 -2.66
C SER A 329 -19.30 -1.18 -4.06
N ALA A 330 -20.63 -1.15 -4.19
CA ALA A 330 -21.26 -0.88 -5.48
C ALA A 330 -20.99 0.54 -6.01
N LYS A 331 -20.73 1.51 -5.13
CA LYS A 331 -20.48 2.92 -5.49
C LYS A 331 -19.03 3.17 -5.89
N MET A 332 -18.11 2.54 -5.18
CA MET A 332 -16.68 2.60 -5.41
C MET A 332 -16.16 1.16 -5.34
N PRO A 333 -16.18 0.42 -6.47
CA PRO A 333 -15.70 -0.95 -6.50
C PRO A 333 -14.19 -0.96 -6.32
N THR A 334 -13.72 -1.88 -5.49
CA THR A 334 -12.30 -2.02 -5.17
C THR A 334 -11.77 -3.24 -5.90
N PHE A 335 -10.81 -3.02 -6.79
CA PHE A 335 -10.27 -4.06 -7.65
C PHE A 335 -8.93 -4.57 -7.14
N ASN A 336 -8.53 -5.75 -7.58
CA ASN A 336 -7.19 -6.24 -7.30
C ASN A 336 -6.14 -5.35 -7.97
N PHE A 337 -5.00 -5.15 -7.31
CA PHE A 337 -3.90 -4.36 -7.85
C PHE A 337 -3.24 -5.03 -9.06
N MET A 338 -3.44 -6.33 -9.27
CA MET A 338 -3.09 -7.06 -10.51
C MET A 338 -4.08 -6.82 -11.67
N GLY A 339 -5.07 -5.93 -11.48
CA GLY A 339 -5.95 -5.42 -12.52
C GLY A 339 -5.32 -4.27 -13.31
N ALA A 340 -6.13 -3.68 -14.20
CA ALA A 340 -5.74 -2.56 -15.04
C ALA A 340 -5.40 -1.30 -14.23
N ALA A 341 -4.37 -0.54 -14.65
CA ALA A 341 -3.98 0.69 -13.95
C ALA A 341 -5.06 1.79 -13.92
N GLY A 342 -6.06 1.73 -14.81
CA GLY A 342 -7.17 2.69 -14.91
C GLY A 342 -8.25 2.56 -13.81
N LEU A 343 -8.14 1.61 -12.88
CA LEU A 343 -9.18 1.29 -11.90
C LEU A 343 -9.40 2.39 -10.83
N PRO A 344 -10.65 2.59 -10.36
CA PRO A 344 -11.00 3.69 -9.46
C PRO A 344 -10.41 3.53 -8.04
N ASP A 345 -10.42 2.31 -7.51
CA ASP A 345 -9.78 1.94 -6.26
C ASP A 345 -9.16 0.54 -6.41
N TYR A 346 -8.17 0.25 -5.59
CA TYR A 346 -7.35 -0.94 -5.68
C TYR A 346 -6.95 -1.45 -4.30
N TRP A 347 -6.88 -2.77 -4.19
CA TRP A 347 -6.35 -3.48 -3.04
C TRP A 347 -5.88 -4.87 -3.48
N VAL A 348 -5.67 -5.80 -2.55
CA VAL A 348 -5.24 -7.16 -2.88
C VAL A 348 -6.38 -8.16 -2.71
N ARG A 349 -6.47 -9.15 -3.61
CA ARG A 349 -7.36 -10.32 -3.48
C ARG A 349 -6.73 -11.41 -2.62
N SER A 350 -7.55 -12.22 -1.96
CA SER A 350 -7.11 -13.29 -1.05
C SER A 350 -6.16 -14.29 -1.72
N GLU A 351 -6.45 -14.70 -2.95
CA GLU A 351 -5.62 -15.63 -3.73
C GLU A 351 -4.26 -15.03 -4.11
N VAL A 352 -4.23 -13.74 -4.45
CA VAL A 352 -3.00 -13.03 -4.78
C VAL A 352 -2.15 -12.82 -3.53
N TYR A 353 -2.76 -12.43 -2.41
CA TYR A 353 -2.02 -12.29 -1.15
C TYR A 353 -1.48 -13.65 -0.66
N SER A 354 -2.24 -14.74 -0.84
CA SER A 354 -1.76 -16.10 -0.54
C SER A 354 -0.55 -16.49 -1.37
N ALA A 355 -0.57 -16.16 -2.67
CA ALA A 355 0.55 -16.41 -3.57
C ALA A 355 1.80 -15.60 -3.18
N LEU A 356 1.62 -14.32 -2.82
CA LEU A 356 2.71 -13.49 -2.28
C LEU A 356 3.24 -14.07 -0.97
N LEU A 357 2.38 -14.42 -0.03
CA LEU A 357 2.78 -14.97 1.26
C LEU A 357 3.63 -16.22 1.08
N LYS A 358 3.21 -17.13 0.19
CA LYS A 358 4.00 -18.30 -0.19
C LYS A 358 5.34 -17.90 -0.83
N ALA A 359 5.32 -17.00 -1.80
CA ALA A 359 6.51 -16.57 -2.52
C ALA A 359 7.58 -16.01 -1.57
N PHE A 360 7.18 -15.16 -0.61
CA PHE A 360 8.11 -14.58 0.37
C PHE A 360 8.48 -15.54 1.51
N THR A 361 7.63 -16.51 1.85
CA THR A 361 8.00 -17.58 2.80
C THR A 361 9.10 -18.46 2.22
N ASP A 362 9.00 -18.78 0.92
CA ASP A 362 9.98 -19.59 0.18
C ASP A 362 11.21 -18.77 -0.29
N TRP A 363 11.21 -17.45 -0.11
CA TRP A 363 12.24 -16.57 -0.65
C TRP A 363 13.50 -16.58 0.20
N ASP A 364 14.60 -17.07 -0.38
CA ASP A 364 15.96 -17.07 0.21
C ASP A 364 16.85 -15.93 -0.33
N GLY A 365 16.27 -14.97 -1.07
CA GLY A 365 17.00 -13.88 -1.72
C GLY A 365 17.94 -14.30 -2.87
N ARG A 366 18.01 -15.59 -3.25
CA ARG A 366 18.91 -16.10 -4.31
C ARG A 366 18.23 -16.97 -5.35
N SER A 367 17.15 -17.66 -5.00
CA SER A 367 16.47 -18.68 -5.82
C SER A 367 15.35 -18.11 -6.71
N GLY A 368 14.65 -17.06 -6.25
CA GLY A 368 13.57 -16.41 -7.01
C GLY A 368 14.03 -15.75 -8.31
N LEU A 369 15.24 -15.20 -8.34
CA LEU A 369 15.85 -14.59 -9.53
C LEU A 369 16.66 -15.59 -10.38
N ARG A 370 17.07 -16.75 -9.83
CA ARG A 370 17.93 -17.73 -10.53
C ARG A 370 17.18 -18.75 -11.36
N GLN A 371 15.92 -19.08 -11.07
CA GLN A 371 15.18 -20.09 -11.85
C GLN A 371 14.72 -19.63 -13.24
N ALA A 372 14.83 -18.33 -13.58
CA ALA A 372 14.46 -17.83 -14.92
C ALA A 372 15.50 -18.15 -16.02
N GLY A 373 16.66 -18.73 -15.68
CA GLY A 373 17.74 -19.03 -16.62
C GLY A 373 18.01 -20.51 -16.89
N GLY A 374 17.18 -21.43 -16.41
CA GLY A 374 17.55 -22.86 -16.34
C GLY A 374 16.45 -23.85 -16.68
N GLY A 375 15.68 -23.60 -17.73
CA GLY A 375 14.80 -24.60 -18.34
C GLY A 375 15.10 -24.65 -19.83
N ALA A 376 16.06 -25.48 -20.24
CA ALA A 376 16.19 -25.83 -21.65
C ALA A 376 14.85 -26.42 -22.13
N PRO A 377 14.30 -25.99 -23.27
CA PRO A 377 13.14 -26.66 -23.84
C PRO A 377 13.59 -28.06 -24.24
N THR A 378 13.19 -29.08 -23.48
CA THR A 378 13.15 -30.43 -24.01
C THR A 378 12.13 -30.40 -25.14
N GLY A 379 12.62 -30.59 -26.36
CA GLY A 379 11.81 -30.69 -27.56
C GLY A 379 10.68 -31.71 -27.39
N GLY A 380 9.52 -31.36 -27.94
CA GLY A 380 8.37 -32.23 -28.09
C GLY A 380 7.56 -31.70 -29.25
N GLU A 381 7.59 -32.45 -30.35
CA GLU A 381 6.84 -32.25 -31.58
C GLU A 381 5.32 -32.22 -31.31
N GLY A 382 4.60 -31.49 -32.17
CA GLY A 382 3.13 -31.42 -32.20
C GLY A 382 2.62 -30.19 -32.93
#